data_AF-A0A9J7A2L6-F1
#
_entry.id   AF-A0A9J7A2L6-F1
#
_cell.length_a   1.000
_cell.length_b   1.000
_cell.length_c   1.000
_cell.angle_alpha   90.00
_cell.angle_beta   90.00
_cell.angle_gamma   90.00
#
_symmetry.space_group_name_H-M   'P 1'
#
loop_
_entity.id
_entity.type
_entity.pdbx_description
1 polymer ?
#
loop_
_entity_poly.entity_id
_entity_poly.type
_entity_poly.pdbx_seq_one_letter_code
_entity_poly.pdbx_strand_id
1 'polypeptide(L)'
;MKELEHFIVHEYHHTPHSGLRNQTPYEKWQEGIKHSPVVPIEDLEDLNLLRGLPKRSTLQRHAGIFYEYETFRHEELADIYDYLLSVQKSGRIIIDYFVDENNAGAISVVDPRPGSNGRLINVRNKEWDIAEGRSFYDLKATRAGRKTKTNQAPLVTDEEVKVKPRGKNKKPGDDVPFLDDEPTIRATKQSFEPPSTIAPKCGRVAAPDYFTF
;
A
#
# COMPACT_ATOMS: atom_id res chain seq x y z
N MET A 1 23.10 5.02 -7.76
CA MET A 1 22.00 5.77 -8.42
C MET A 1 22.45 7.01 -9.19
N LYS A 2 23.53 7.71 -8.80
CA LYS A 2 24.02 8.91 -9.53
C LYS A 2 24.52 8.64 -10.96
N GLU A 3 25.00 7.43 -11.25
CA GLU A 3 25.56 7.07 -12.56
C GLU A 3 24.50 6.96 -13.66
N LEU A 4 23.32 6.44 -13.36
CA LEU A 4 22.24 6.32 -14.35
C LEU A 4 21.64 7.67 -14.70
N GLU A 5 21.38 8.51 -13.69
CA GLU A 5 20.92 9.87 -13.90
C GLU A 5 21.92 10.66 -14.74
N HIS A 6 23.22 10.54 -14.43
CA HIS A 6 24.27 11.18 -15.20
C HIS A 6 24.27 10.72 -16.66
N PHE A 7 24.24 9.41 -16.88
CA PHE A 7 24.18 8.84 -18.23
C PHE A 7 22.95 9.35 -18.99
N ILE A 8 21.76 9.31 -18.38
CA ILE A 8 20.52 9.74 -19.06
C ILE A 8 20.60 11.23 -19.40
N VAL A 9 20.86 12.08 -18.40
CA VAL A 9 20.77 13.54 -18.55
C VAL A 9 21.92 14.09 -19.39
N HIS A 10 23.15 13.63 -19.16
CA HIS A 10 24.35 14.26 -19.71
C HIS A 10 24.94 13.53 -20.91
N GLU A 11 24.74 12.22 -21.07
CA GLU A 11 25.29 11.47 -22.20
C GLU A 11 24.23 11.15 -23.24
N TYR A 12 23.18 10.43 -22.86
CA TYR A 12 22.15 9.94 -23.79
C TYR A 12 21.44 11.08 -24.52
N HIS A 13 20.96 12.10 -23.80
CA HIS A 13 20.22 13.21 -24.41
C HIS A 13 21.07 14.07 -25.35
N HIS A 14 22.40 14.04 -25.20
CA HIS A 14 23.35 14.89 -25.92
C HIS A 14 24.20 14.14 -26.95
N THR A 15 24.08 12.82 -27.05
CA THR A 15 24.81 12.02 -28.02
C THR A 15 23.99 11.83 -29.29
N PRO A 16 24.54 12.16 -30.49
CA PRO A 16 23.88 11.90 -31.76
C PRO A 16 23.53 10.42 -31.95
N HIS A 17 22.30 10.14 -32.37
CA HIS A 17 21.84 8.77 -32.59
C HIS A 17 21.56 8.53 -34.08
N SER A 18 22.08 7.41 -34.63
CA SER A 18 21.89 7.05 -36.04
C SER A 18 20.40 6.88 -36.40
N GLY A 19 19.62 6.32 -35.48
CA GLY A 19 18.15 6.20 -35.59
C GLY A 19 17.39 7.53 -35.60
N LEU A 20 18.04 8.65 -35.24
CA LEU A 20 17.48 10.00 -35.29
C LEU A 20 18.14 10.85 -36.38
N ARG A 21 18.66 10.22 -37.45
CA ARG A 21 19.38 10.89 -38.55
C ARG A 21 20.57 11.73 -38.05
N ASN A 22 21.32 11.19 -37.09
CA ASN A 22 22.45 11.84 -36.43
C ASN A 22 22.07 13.10 -35.62
N GLN A 23 20.81 13.25 -35.24
CA GLN A 23 20.39 14.24 -34.26
C GLN A 23 20.43 13.63 -32.85
N THR A 24 20.55 14.50 -31.86
CA THR A 24 20.45 14.12 -30.46
C THR A 24 18.98 13.96 -30.05
N PRO A 25 18.66 13.11 -29.06
CA PRO A 25 17.32 13.04 -28.48
C PRO A 25 16.82 14.41 -28.00
N TYR A 26 17.71 15.25 -27.43
CA TYR A 26 17.37 16.61 -27.02
C TYR A 26 16.91 17.48 -28.18
N GLU A 27 17.64 17.51 -29.30
CA GLU A 27 17.26 18.29 -30.49
C GLU A 27 15.92 17.84 -31.05
N LYS A 28 15.69 16.52 -31.12
CA LYS A 28 14.41 15.97 -31.58
C LYS A 28 13.25 16.30 -30.65
N TRP A 29 13.47 16.28 -29.34
CA TRP A 29 12.48 16.72 -28.37
C TRP A 29 12.13 18.20 -28.55
N GLN A 30 13.15 19.06 -28.69
CA GLN A 30 12.97 20.51 -28.92
C GLN A 30 12.23 20.81 -30.24
N GLU A 31 12.42 19.98 -31.28
CA GLU A 31 11.64 20.06 -32.52
C GLU A 31 10.17 19.65 -32.27
N GLY A 32 9.95 18.55 -31.54
CA GLY A 32 8.61 18.04 -31.23
C GLY A 32 7.74 19.02 -30.43
N ILE A 33 8.29 19.67 -29.41
CA ILE A 33 7.53 20.64 -28.59
C ILE A 33 7.08 21.88 -29.37
N LYS A 34 7.74 22.23 -30.48
CA LYS A 34 7.30 23.34 -31.35
C LYS A 34 6.02 22.99 -32.10
N HIS A 35 5.81 21.70 -32.39
CA HIS A 35 4.64 21.19 -33.11
C HIS A 35 3.52 20.74 -32.16
N SER A 36 3.89 20.35 -30.93
CA SER A 36 2.95 19.96 -29.89
C SER A 36 3.34 20.67 -28.59
N PRO A 37 2.92 21.94 -28.41
CA PRO A 37 3.27 22.70 -27.21
C PRO A 37 2.73 21.99 -25.96
N VAL A 38 3.55 21.99 -24.91
CA VAL A 38 3.14 21.47 -23.60
C VAL A 38 2.07 22.39 -23.06
N VAL A 39 0.88 21.85 -22.81
CA VAL A 39 -0.17 22.56 -22.07
C VAL A 39 0.17 22.41 -20.59
N PRO A 40 0.48 23.51 -19.87
CA PRO A 40 0.69 23.43 -18.44
C PRO A 40 -0.61 22.98 -17.79
N ILE A 41 -0.51 22.04 -16.85
CA ILE A 41 -1.65 21.69 -16.00
C ILE A 41 -1.88 22.92 -15.11
N GLU A 42 -3.05 23.55 -15.25
CA GLU A 42 -3.39 24.80 -14.55
C GLU A 42 -3.43 24.60 -13.04
N ASP A 43 -3.75 23.38 -12.59
CA ASP A 43 -3.81 23.01 -11.18
C ASP A 43 -2.84 21.87 -10.85
N LEU A 44 -1.69 22.21 -10.26
CA LEU A 44 -0.74 21.21 -9.76
C LEU A 44 -1.33 20.38 -8.61
N GLU A 45 -2.39 20.83 -7.94
CA GLU A 45 -3.06 20.05 -6.90
C GLU A 45 -3.79 18.83 -7.50
N ASP A 46 -4.24 18.91 -8.76
CA ASP A 46 -4.85 17.78 -9.47
C ASP A 46 -3.86 16.64 -9.72
N LEU A 47 -2.58 16.96 -9.93
CA LEU A 47 -1.53 15.92 -10.02
C LEU A 47 -1.39 15.15 -8.72
N ASN A 48 -1.56 15.81 -7.57
CA ASN A 48 -1.53 15.14 -6.27
C ASN A 48 -2.70 14.16 -6.09
N LEU A 49 -3.80 14.32 -6.85
CA LEU A 49 -4.91 13.36 -6.84
C LEU A 49 -4.58 12.09 -7.63
N LEU A 50 -3.72 12.16 -8.65
CA LEU A 50 -3.37 11.04 -9.53
C LEU A 50 -2.30 10.14 -8.90
N ARG A 51 -2.68 9.42 -7.85
CA ARG A 51 -1.82 8.42 -7.20
C ARG A 51 -1.98 7.06 -7.86
N GLY A 52 -0.88 6.31 -7.95
CA GLY A 52 -0.79 5.18 -8.87
C GLY A 52 -1.44 3.87 -8.39
N LEU A 53 -1.41 3.57 -7.10
CA LEU A 53 -1.74 2.22 -6.61
C LEU A 53 -3.12 2.16 -5.94
N PRO A 54 -4.11 1.48 -6.55
CA PRO A 54 -5.41 1.29 -5.93
C PRO A 54 -5.31 0.33 -4.74
N LYS A 55 -5.97 0.69 -3.65
CA LYS A 55 -6.09 -0.08 -2.41
C LYS A 55 -7.52 0.01 -1.89
N ARG A 56 -7.88 -0.95 -1.03
CA ARG A 56 -9.17 -1.02 -0.35
C ARG A 56 -8.95 -1.11 1.15
N SER A 57 -9.69 -0.33 1.93
CA SER A 57 -9.60 -0.39 3.39
C SER A 57 -10.94 -0.05 4.03
N THR A 58 -11.07 -0.42 5.30
CA THR A 58 -12.25 -0.08 6.09
C THR A 58 -12.15 1.37 6.52
N LEU A 59 -13.17 2.15 6.16
CA LEU A 59 -13.32 3.53 6.61
C LEU A 59 -13.86 3.54 8.04
N GLN A 60 -13.20 4.30 8.91
CA GLN A 60 -13.65 4.55 10.27
C GLN A 60 -14.06 6.01 10.43
N ARG A 61 -15.19 6.28 11.08
CA ARG A 61 -15.72 7.65 11.25
C ARG A 61 -14.71 8.64 11.83
N HIS A 62 -14.03 8.25 12.91
CA HIS A 62 -13.15 9.16 13.67
C HIS A 62 -11.66 9.00 13.32
N ALA A 63 -11.22 7.78 13.00
CA ALA A 63 -9.84 7.51 12.65
C ALA A 63 -9.55 7.72 11.15
N GLY A 64 -10.58 7.69 10.29
CA GLY A 64 -10.42 7.78 8.85
C GLY A 64 -9.93 6.47 8.23
N ILE A 65 -8.87 6.53 7.43
CA ILE A 65 -8.28 5.37 6.74
C ILE A 65 -6.92 5.05 7.36
N PHE A 66 -6.67 3.75 7.61
CA PHE A 66 -5.39 3.26 8.10
C PHE A 66 -4.67 2.49 6.99
N TYR A 67 -3.40 2.83 6.74
CA TYR A 67 -2.55 2.16 5.77
C TYR A 67 -1.08 2.21 6.22
N GLU A 68 -0.39 1.07 6.24
CA GLU A 68 1.04 0.95 6.59
C GLU A 68 1.45 1.75 7.86
N TYR A 69 0.67 1.64 8.94
CA TYR A 69 0.92 2.33 10.22
C TYR A 69 0.73 3.86 10.19
N GLU A 70 0.20 4.39 9.09
CA GLU A 70 -0.23 5.77 8.94
C GLU A 70 -1.75 5.89 9.03
N THR A 71 -2.20 7.04 9.51
CA THR A 71 -3.63 7.35 9.68
C THR A 71 -3.97 8.60 8.89
N PHE A 72 -4.94 8.49 8.00
CA PHE A 72 -5.37 9.56 7.10
C PHE A 72 -6.74 10.04 7.51
N ARG A 73 -6.86 11.33 7.85
CA ARG A 73 -8.09 11.93 8.38
C ARG A 73 -8.44 13.18 7.58
N HIS A 74 -9.71 13.28 7.23
CA HIS A 74 -10.29 14.47 6.60
C HIS A 74 -11.74 14.60 7.04
N GLU A 75 -12.29 15.81 7.02
CA GLU A 75 -13.69 16.06 7.37
C GLU A 75 -14.63 15.42 6.34
N GLU A 76 -14.35 15.60 5.04
CA GLU A 76 -15.13 14.96 3.97
C GLU A 76 -15.20 13.42 4.08
N LEU A 77 -14.19 12.78 4.69
CA LEU A 77 -14.24 11.33 4.94
C LEU A 77 -15.28 10.95 6.01
N ALA A 78 -15.46 11.80 7.02
CA ALA A 78 -16.49 11.58 8.03
C ALA A 78 -17.89 11.74 7.43
N ASP A 79 -18.07 12.73 6.54
CA ASP A 79 -19.34 12.94 5.83
C ASP A 79 -19.67 11.76 4.91
N ILE A 80 -18.67 11.25 4.18
CA ILE A 80 -18.82 10.04 3.35
C ILE A 80 -19.19 8.85 4.21
N TYR A 81 -18.56 8.69 5.39
CA TYR A 81 -18.90 7.61 6.31
C TYR A 81 -20.35 7.71 6.79
N ASP A 82 -20.78 8.91 7.23
CA ASP A 82 -22.14 9.14 7.74
C ASP A 82 -23.20 8.92 6.63
N TYR A 83 -22.89 9.34 5.40
CA TYR A 83 -23.71 9.02 4.22
C TYR A 83 -23.80 7.50 3.98
N LEU A 84 -22.67 6.81 3.91
CA LEU A 84 -22.64 5.37 3.64
C LEU A 84 -23.32 4.56 4.74
N LEU A 85 -23.26 5.00 5.99
CA LEU A 85 -23.98 4.38 7.09
C LEU A 85 -25.50 4.54 6.94
N SER A 86 -25.96 5.69 6.42
CA SER A 86 -27.39 5.91 6.13
C SER A 86 -27.92 5.01 5.02
N VAL A 87 -27.08 4.69 4.03
CA VAL A 87 -27.42 3.82 2.90
C VAL A 87 -27.30 2.34 3.29
N GLN A 88 -26.19 1.98 3.93
CA GLN A 88 -25.86 0.63 4.36
C GLN A 88 -26.14 0.48 5.86
N LYS A 89 -27.32 -0.03 6.20
CA LYS A 89 -27.80 -0.18 7.60
C LYS A 89 -26.93 -1.10 8.47
N SER A 90 -26.09 -1.96 7.88
CA SER A 90 -25.20 -2.85 8.62
C SER A 90 -23.99 -3.29 7.80
N GLY A 91 -22.80 -3.25 8.40
CA GLY A 91 -21.57 -3.78 7.81
C GLY A 91 -20.36 -2.90 8.07
N ARG A 92 -19.19 -3.36 7.62
CA ARG A 92 -17.99 -2.52 7.55
C ARG A 92 -18.04 -1.72 6.24
N ILE A 93 -17.84 -0.42 6.34
CA ILE A 93 -17.77 0.46 5.18
C ILE A 93 -16.37 0.32 4.58
N ILE A 94 -16.28 -0.19 3.36
CA ILE A 94 -15.02 -0.36 2.62
C ILE A 94 -14.99 0.68 1.51
N ILE A 95 -13.87 1.37 1.37
CA ILE A 95 -13.67 2.41 0.36
C ILE A 95 -12.40 2.17 -0.45
N ASP A 96 -12.45 2.59 -1.72
CA ASP A 96 -11.35 2.53 -2.65
C ASP A 96 -10.54 3.83 -2.58
N TYR A 97 -9.22 3.71 -2.51
CA TYR A 97 -8.29 4.83 -2.45
C TYR A 97 -6.99 4.51 -3.19
N PHE A 98 -6.28 5.55 -3.59
CA PHE A 98 -5.02 5.47 -4.31
C PHE A 98 -3.87 5.99 -3.44
N VAL A 99 -2.74 5.31 -3.56
CA VAL A 99 -1.52 5.59 -2.79
C VAL A 99 -0.33 5.71 -3.73
N ASP A 100 0.60 6.58 -3.37
CA ASP A 100 1.96 6.58 -3.90
C ASP A 100 2.89 6.01 -2.83
N GLU A 101 3.53 4.87 -3.09
CA GLU A 101 4.43 4.22 -2.13
C GLU A 101 5.63 5.11 -1.74
N ASN A 102 6.00 6.05 -2.62
CA ASN A 102 7.11 6.98 -2.40
C ASN A 102 6.71 8.22 -1.60
N ASN A 103 5.41 8.45 -1.37
CA ASN A 103 4.92 9.63 -0.65
C ASN A 103 3.80 9.26 0.34
N ALA A 104 4.16 9.21 1.62
CA ALA A 104 3.25 8.90 2.72
C ALA A 104 2.51 10.13 3.28
N GLY A 105 2.72 11.32 2.71
CA GLY A 105 2.09 12.56 3.18
C GLY A 105 0.59 12.63 2.94
N ALA A 106 0.07 11.97 1.91
CA ALA A 106 -1.35 12.00 1.57
C ALA A 106 -1.80 10.82 0.68
N ILE A 107 -3.10 10.56 0.66
CA ILE A 107 -3.77 9.54 -0.19
C ILE A 107 -4.93 10.16 -0.96
N SER A 108 -5.31 9.56 -2.09
CA SER A 108 -6.47 10.01 -2.88
C SER A 108 -7.63 9.06 -2.64
N VAL A 109 -8.74 9.55 -2.12
CA VAL A 109 -9.91 8.70 -1.85
C VAL A 109 -10.97 8.92 -2.91
N VAL A 110 -11.57 7.84 -3.41
CA VAL A 110 -12.68 7.93 -4.37
C VAL A 110 -13.98 8.16 -3.60
N ASP A 111 -14.71 9.22 -3.95
CA ASP A 111 -16.03 9.47 -3.40
C ASP A 111 -17.05 8.44 -3.95
N PRO A 112 -17.68 7.62 -3.08
CA PRO A 112 -18.65 6.61 -3.50
C PRO A 112 -20.08 7.15 -3.65
N ARG A 113 -20.32 8.44 -3.40
CA ARG A 113 -21.66 9.03 -3.48
C ARG A 113 -22.17 9.07 -4.93
N PRO A 114 -23.42 8.67 -5.20
CA PRO A 114 -24.01 8.80 -6.52
C PRO A 114 -24.13 10.29 -6.88
N GLY A 115 -23.50 10.71 -7.99
CA GLY A 115 -23.45 12.11 -8.43
C GLY A 115 -22.10 12.81 -8.25
N SER A 116 -21.17 12.20 -7.50
CA SER A 116 -19.78 12.68 -7.41
C SER A 116 -18.93 12.34 -8.64
N ASN A 117 -19.43 11.49 -9.54
CA ASN A 117 -18.75 10.98 -10.73
C ASN A 117 -17.33 10.43 -10.45
N GLY A 118 -17.11 9.85 -9.27
CA GLY A 118 -15.79 9.33 -8.89
C GLY A 118 -14.77 10.43 -8.55
N ARG A 119 -15.25 11.60 -8.07
CA ARG A 119 -14.39 12.68 -7.57
C ARG A 119 -13.36 12.12 -6.60
N LEU A 120 -12.11 12.51 -6.81
CA LEU A 120 -11.00 12.18 -5.92
C LEU A 120 -10.86 13.25 -4.84
N ILE A 121 -10.63 12.81 -3.61
CA ILE A 121 -10.43 13.67 -2.45
C ILE A 121 -9.00 13.48 -1.97
N ASN A 122 -8.25 14.57 -1.85
CA ASN A 122 -6.90 14.53 -1.29
C ASN A 122 -6.97 14.49 0.24
N VAL A 123 -6.59 13.37 0.83
CA VAL A 123 -6.64 13.16 2.28
C VAL A 123 -5.22 13.17 2.84
N ARG A 124 -4.92 14.16 3.67
CA ARG A 124 -3.60 14.29 4.32
C ARG A 124 -3.41 13.28 5.43
N ASN A 125 -2.16 12.89 5.65
CA ASN A 125 -1.76 12.11 6.81
C ASN A 125 -1.93 12.96 8.08
N LYS A 126 -2.34 12.34 9.18
CA LYS A 126 -2.39 12.96 10.50
C LYS A 126 -1.03 13.45 10.96
N GLU A 127 0.03 12.69 10.68
CA GLU A 127 1.42 13.03 11.02
C GLU A 127 2.12 13.68 9.82
N TRP A 128 1.45 14.66 9.18
CA TRP A 128 1.91 15.27 7.93
C TRP A 128 3.34 15.82 8.03
N ASP A 129 3.68 16.50 9.13
CA ASP A 129 5.01 17.10 9.38
C ASP A 129 6.16 16.07 9.29
N ILE A 130 5.86 14.80 9.59
CA ILE A 130 6.83 13.71 9.61
C ILE A 130 6.78 12.91 8.30
N ALA A 131 5.58 12.77 7.74
CA ALA A 131 5.32 11.92 6.58
C ALA A 131 5.54 12.61 5.24
N GLU A 132 5.52 13.94 5.19
CA GLU A 132 5.74 14.70 3.96
C GLU A 132 7.15 14.42 3.40
N GLY A 133 7.21 14.11 2.10
CA GLY A 133 8.46 13.81 1.40
C GLY A 133 9.12 12.49 1.80
N ARG A 134 8.46 11.63 2.61
CA ARG A 134 8.97 10.31 2.98
C ARG A 134 8.14 9.20 2.36
N SER A 135 8.81 8.10 2.02
CA SER A 135 8.11 6.89 1.59
C SER A 135 7.47 6.16 2.78
N PHE A 136 6.46 5.34 2.51
CA PHE A 136 5.90 4.45 3.54
C PHE A 136 6.95 3.48 4.09
N TYR A 137 7.91 3.08 3.26
CA TYR A 137 9.02 2.22 3.65
C TYR A 137 9.93 2.90 4.68
N ASP A 138 10.27 4.17 4.47
CA ASP A 138 11.12 4.93 5.39
C ASP A 138 10.46 5.14 6.76
N LEU A 139 9.16 5.45 6.77
CA LEU A 139 8.38 5.58 8.01
C LEU A 139 8.29 4.24 8.77
N LYS A 140 8.14 3.13 8.04
CA LYS A 140 8.16 1.79 8.62
C LYS A 140 9.53 1.42 9.20
N ALA A 141 10.61 1.71 8.48
CA ALA A 141 11.98 1.45 8.92
C ALA A 141 12.35 2.26 10.17
N THR A 142 12.03 3.55 10.19
CA THR A 142 12.28 4.42 11.35
C THR A 142 11.53 3.95 12.60
N ARG A 143 10.30 3.44 12.47
CA ARG A 143 9.56 2.81 13.57
C ARG A 143 10.22 1.50 14.04
N ALA A 144 10.68 0.66 13.13
CA ALA A 144 11.35 -0.59 13.48
C ALA A 144 12.66 -0.35 14.26
N GLY A 145 13.47 0.64 13.85
CA GLY A 145 14.70 1.02 14.54
C GLY A 145 14.47 1.65 15.93
N ARG A 146 13.29 2.21 16.21
CA ARG A 146 12.94 2.67 17.56
C ARG A 146 12.65 1.50 18.50
N LYS A 147 11.99 0.44 18.01
CA LYS A 147 11.66 -0.74 18.83
C LYS A 147 12.89 -1.51 19.29
N THR A 148 13.97 -1.51 18.51
CA THR A 148 15.23 -2.21 18.87
C THR A 148 16.04 -1.48 19.93
N LYS A 149 15.94 -0.16 20.06
CA LYS A 149 16.66 0.61 21.08
C LYS A 149 16.15 0.38 22.50
N THR A 150 14.87 0.00 22.67
CA THR A 150 14.28 -0.27 23.99
C THR A 150 14.64 -1.66 24.55
N ASN A 151 15.20 -2.55 23.74
CA ASN A 151 15.66 -3.88 24.18
C ASN A 151 17.15 -3.90 24.57
N GLN A 152 17.82 -2.76 24.67
CA GLN A 152 19.05 -2.70 25.45
C GLN A 152 18.65 -2.79 26.92
N ALA A 153 18.71 -4.02 27.45
CA ALA A 153 18.50 -4.28 28.86
C ALA A 153 19.35 -3.30 29.68
N PRO A 154 18.81 -2.66 30.73
CA PRO A 154 19.66 -1.93 31.65
C PRO A 154 20.70 -2.92 32.18
N LEU A 155 21.98 -2.54 32.15
CA LEU A 155 23.03 -3.22 32.90
C LEU A 155 22.60 -3.18 34.37
N VAL A 156 22.01 -4.29 34.84
CA VAL A 156 21.70 -4.49 36.25
C VAL A 156 23.04 -4.59 36.96
N THR A 157 23.42 -3.53 37.68
CA THR A 157 24.34 -3.65 38.81
C THR A 157 23.63 -4.43 39.90
N ASP A 158 24.30 -5.45 40.44
CA ASP A 158 23.77 -6.35 41.47
C ASP A 158 23.38 -5.59 42.75
N GLU A 159 22.14 -5.12 42.82
CA GLU A 159 21.48 -4.84 44.09
C GLU A 159 20.12 -5.56 44.11
N GLU A 160 20.00 -6.49 45.05
CA GLU A 160 18.85 -7.38 45.22
C GLU A 160 17.56 -6.60 45.51
N VAL A 161 16.76 -6.35 44.47
CA VAL A 161 15.37 -5.89 44.65
C VAL A 161 14.46 -7.10 44.88
N LYS A 162 14.04 -7.30 46.13
CA LYS A 162 12.97 -8.23 46.52
C LYS A 162 11.67 -7.91 45.78
N VAL A 163 11.36 -8.68 44.73
CA VAL A 163 10.06 -8.61 44.05
C VAL A 163 9.04 -9.48 44.81
N LYS A 164 7.99 -8.87 45.37
CA LYS A 164 6.83 -9.60 45.90
C LYS A 164 6.03 -10.19 44.73
N PRO A 165 5.68 -11.49 44.73
CA PRO A 165 4.86 -12.06 43.67
C PRO A 165 3.43 -11.52 43.74
N ARG A 166 2.92 -11.06 42.58
CA ARG A 166 1.56 -10.57 42.38
C ARG A 166 0.61 -11.78 42.37
N GLY A 167 -0.19 -11.93 43.41
CA GLY A 167 -1.13 -13.05 43.57
C GLY A 167 -2.11 -13.17 42.40
N LYS A 168 -2.14 -14.34 41.77
CA LYS A 168 -3.20 -14.75 40.83
C LYS A 168 -4.16 -15.66 41.59
N ASN A 169 -5.35 -15.16 41.90
CA ASN A 169 -6.44 -15.99 42.43
C ASN A 169 -6.92 -16.94 41.31
N LYS A 170 -6.55 -18.22 41.38
CA LYS A 170 -7.23 -19.31 40.67
C LYS A 170 -8.09 -20.06 41.67
N LYS A 171 -9.36 -20.28 41.33
CA LYS A 171 -10.34 -21.08 42.10
C LYS A 171 -9.87 -22.55 42.17
N PRO A 172 -10.18 -23.29 43.25
CA PRO A 172 -9.71 -24.65 43.48
C PRO A 172 -10.52 -25.66 42.65
N GLY A 173 -9.86 -26.78 42.31
CA GLY A 173 -10.28 -27.74 41.30
C GLY A 173 -11.29 -28.80 41.74
N ASP A 174 -11.74 -29.57 40.75
CA ASP A 174 -12.28 -30.91 40.93
C ASP A 174 -11.20 -31.92 40.51
N ASP A 175 -10.93 -32.86 41.40
CA ASP A 175 -9.97 -33.95 41.25
C ASP A 175 -10.45 -34.96 40.19
N VAL A 176 -9.59 -35.28 39.23
CA VAL A 176 -9.80 -36.41 38.31
C VAL A 176 -8.60 -37.36 38.44
N PRO A 177 -8.81 -38.64 38.77
CA PRO A 177 -7.74 -39.56 39.13
C PRO A 177 -6.85 -39.95 37.95
N PHE A 178 -5.57 -40.12 38.28
CA PHE A 178 -4.52 -40.72 37.46
C PHE A 178 -4.96 -42.04 36.83
N LEU A 179 -4.92 -42.09 35.50
CA LEU A 179 -4.85 -43.33 34.73
C LEU A 179 -3.62 -43.21 33.82
N ASP A 180 -2.57 -43.92 34.21
CA ASP A 180 -1.43 -44.22 33.35
C ASP A 180 -1.92 -45.11 32.21
N ASP A 181 -1.92 -44.60 30.99
CA ASP A 181 -1.93 -45.41 29.77
C ASP A 181 -1.40 -44.56 28.60
N GLU A 182 -0.19 -44.88 28.15
CA GLU A 182 0.30 -44.44 26.83
C GLU A 182 -0.66 -44.92 25.73
N PRO A 183 -0.85 -44.12 24.67
CA PRO A 183 -0.74 -44.76 23.37
C PRO A 183 -0.04 -43.90 22.31
N THR A 184 1.05 -44.47 21.80
CA THR A 184 1.25 -44.81 20.38
C THR A 184 0.99 -43.71 19.35
N ILE A 185 2.08 -43.14 18.85
CA ILE A 185 2.14 -42.34 17.63
C ILE A 185 1.65 -43.19 16.44
N ARG A 186 0.45 -42.91 15.92
CA ARG A 186 0.05 -43.34 14.57
C ARG A 186 0.29 -42.21 13.59
N ALA A 187 1.41 -42.27 12.89
CA ALA A 187 1.67 -41.47 11.71
C ALA A 187 0.67 -41.82 10.61
N THR A 188 -0.33 -40.97 10.38
CA THR A 188 -1.20 -41.07 9.20
C THR A 188 -0.48 -40.40 8.03
N LYS A 189 0.06 -41.21 7.12
CA LYS A 189 0.54 -40.74 5.81
C LYS A 189 -0.69 -40.30 5.01
N GLN A 190 -0.90 -38.99 4.88
CA GLN A 190 -1.87 -38.45 3.93
C GLN A 190 -1.13 -38.18 2.62
N SER A 191 -1.32 -39.08 1.65
CA SER A 191 -0.86 -38.94 0.28
C SER A 191 -1.60 -37.79 -0.39
N PHE A 192 -0.88 -36.73 -0.72
CA PHE A 192 -1.36 -35.67 -1.61
C PHE A 192 -1.07 -36.08 -3.05
N GLU A 193 -2.10 -36.45 -3.80
CA GLU A 193 -2.00 -36.56 -5.26
C GLU A 193 -2.02 -35.14 -5.86
N PRO A 194 -1.16 -34.83 -6.85
CA PRO A 194 -1.16 -33.52 -7.49
C PRO A 194 -2.36 -33.37 -8.44
N PRO A 195 -2.92 -32.15 -8.58
CA PRO A 195 -4.07 -31.88 -9.44
C PRO A 195 -3.74 -32.10 -10.91
N SER A 196 -4.67 -32.73 -11.63
CA SER A 196 -4.55 -33.07 -13.05
C SER A 196 -4.51 -31.83 -13.94
N THR A 197 -3.53 -31.82 -14.84
CA THR A 197 -3.34 -30.84 -15.90
C THR A 197 -4.52 -30.90 -16.89
N ILE A 198 -5.41 -29.90 -16.83
CA ILE A 198 -6.40 -29.67 -17.89
C ILE A 198 -5.71 -28.85 -18.99
N ALA A 199 -5.48 -29.48 -20.14
CA ALA A 199 -4.96 -28.82 -21.34
C ALA A 199 -5.99 -27.83 -21.91
N PRO A 200 -5.58 -26.63 -22.35
CA PRO A 200 -6.47 -25.71 -23.04
C PRO A 200 -6.80 -26.23 -24.44
N LYS A 201 -8.10 -26.38 -24.74
CA LYS A 201 -8.60 -26.61 -26.09
C LYS A 201 -8.28 -25.39 -26.95
N CYS A 202 -7.41 -25.57 -27.93
CA CYS A 202 -7.11 -24.61 -28.97
C CYS A 202 -8.36 -24.46 -29.88
N GLY A 203 -9.19 -23.46 -29.60
CA GLY A 203 -10.28 -23.05 -30.47
C GLY A 203 -9.76 -22.12 -31.57
N ARG A 204 -9.94 -22.51 -32.84
CA ARG A 204 -9.72 -21.62 -34.00
C ARG A 204 -10.63 -20.41 -33.87
N VAL A 205 -10.04 -19.22 -33.74
CA VAL A 205 -10.74 -17.95 -33.96
C VAL A 205 -10.59 -17.62 -35.45
N ALA A 206 -11.72 -17.52 -36.14
CA ALA A 206 -11.77 -17.02 -37.51
C ALA A 206 -11.48 -15.51 -37.52
N ALA A 207 -10.67 -15.06 -38.47
CA ALA A 207 -10.37 -13.66 -38.69
C ALA A 207 -11.62 -12.91 -39.19
N PRO A 208 -11.89 -11.67 -38.75
CA PRO A 208 -12.87 -10.82 -39.39
C PRO A 208 -12.30 -10.21 -40.67
N ASP A 209 -13.06 -10.32 -41.76
CA ASP A 209 -12.81 -9.66 -43.04
C ASP A 209 -12.83 -8.14 -42.86
N TYR A 210 -11.72 -7.48 -43.20
CA TYR A 210 -11.69 -6.02 -43.31
C TYR A 210 -12.36 -5.60 -44.62
N PHE A 211 -13.48 -4.89 -44.47
CA PHE A 211 -14.14 -4.14 -45.52
C PHE A 211 -13.20 -3.06 -46.08
N THR A 212 -13.14 -3.01 -47.40
CA THR A 212 -12.59 -1.94 -48.23
C THR A 212 -13.64 -0.86 -48.41
N PHE A 213 -13.28 0.40 -48.16
CA PHE A 213 -13.74 1.58 -48.91
C PHE A 213 -12.67 2.67 -48.79
#